data_AF-A0A950DA39-F1
#
_entry.id   AF-A0A950DA39-F1
#
_cell.length_a   1.000
_cell.length_b   1.000
_cell.length_c   1.000
_cell.angle_alpha   90.00
_cell.angle_beta   90.00
_cell.angle_gamma   90.00
#
_symmetry.space_group_name_H-M   'P 1'
#
loop_
_entity.id
_entity.type
_entity.pdbx_description
1 polymer ?
#
loop_
_entity_poly.entity_id
_entity_poly.type
_entity_poly.pdbx_seq_one_letter_code
_entity_poly.pdbx_strand_id
1 'polypeptide(L)'
;MINFLSYCALVLLLGLSFGMFVRLFRRVYAGGGDTVQVRFFSWVDLVLASMIVLLIVSQILVSTGSVSQAATANVDTFTLLWGVLVWWVVILGPILFSLWFRGFKLGNVFGVDRMPVGRALLLGIALLISALPMVFVVDLIASALLKVNAAKDAQEVIRIFENSSTVAQRVPIILLAVVVAPVAEELAFRG
;
A
#
# COMPACT_ATOMS: atom_id res chain seq x y z
N MET A 1 34.39 10.11 5.83
CA MET A 1 34.61 11.05 4.72
C MET A 1 34.00 10.44 3.47
N ILE A 2 32.94 11.05 2.93
CA ILE A 2 32.33 10.61 1.66
C ILE A 2 33.21 11.16 0.52
N ASN A 3 33.73 10.30 -0.34
CA ASN A 3 34.66 10.69 -1.40
C ASN A 3 33.93 11.44 -2.53
N PHE A 4 34.63 12.31 -3.26
CA PHE A 4 34.08 13.05 -4.42
C PHE A 4 33.37 12.13 -5.43
N LEU A 5 33.92 10.92 -5.65
CA LEU A 5 33.33 9.89 -6.49
C LEU A 5 31.93 9.45 -6.01
N SER A 6 31.74 9.35 -4.70
CA SER A 6 30.46 8.98 -4.08
C SER A 6 29.41 10.08 -4.24
N TYR A 7 29.80 11.35 -4.21
CA TYR A 7 28.90 12.48 -4.51
C TYR A 7 28.45 12.46 -5.98
N CYS A 8 29.39 12.28 -6.91
CA CYS A 8 29.06 12.17 -8.33
C CYS A 8 28.12 10.99 -8.60
N ALA A 9 28.36 9.84 -7.97
CA ALA A 9 27.50 8.67 -8.07
C ALA A 9 26.09 8.93 -7.51
N LEU A 10 25.97 9.60 -6.35
CA LEU A 10 24.69 9.96 -5.76
C LEU A 10 23.88 10.92 -6.65
N VAL A 11 24.52 11.96 -7.17
CA VAL A 11 23.85 12.93 -8.06
C VAL A 11 23.36 12.25 -9.34
N LEU A 12 24.16 11.35 -9.92
CA LEU A 12 23.76 10.54 -11.07
C LEU A 12 22.57 9.63 -10.75
N LEU A 13 22.62 8.91 -9.63
CA LEU A 13 21.53 8.02 -9.20
C LEU A 13 20.23 8.78 -8.97
N LEU A 14 20.32 9.96 -8.35
CA LEU A 14 19.17 10.83 -8.09
C LEU A 14 18.59 11.39 -9.39
N GLY A 15 19.45 11.83 -10.32
CA GLY A 15 19.03 12.29 -11.65
C GLY A 15 18.37 11.19 -12.47
N LEU A 16 18.92 9.97 -12.45
CA LEU A 16 18.32 8.79 -13.10
C LEU A 16 16.96 8.44 -12.47
N SER A 17 16.90 8.44 -11.14
CA SER A 17 15.67 8.17 -10.39
C SER A 17 14.55 9.15 -10.78
N PHE A 18 14.85 10.45 -10.67
CA PHE A 18 13.92 11.50 -11.01
C PHE A 18 13.49 11.45 -12.47
N GLY A 19 14.44 11.28 -13.40
CA GLY A 19 14.17 11.19 -14.83
C GLY A 19 13.24 10.02 -15.18
N MET A 20 13.37 8.90 -14.46
CA MET A 20 12.53 7.73 -14.67
C MET A 20 11.10 7.95 -14.17
N PHE A 21 10.90 8.60 -13.01
CA PHE A 21 9.56 9.00 -12.56
C PHE A 21 8.93 10.08 -13.44
N VAL A 22 9.70 11.06 -13.93
CA VAL A 22 9.21 12.06 -14.90
C VAL A 22 8.76 11.39 -16.19
N ARG A 23 9.52 10.42 -16.69
CA ARG A 23 9.13 9.65 -17.88
C ARG A 23 7.85 8.85 -17.65
N LEU A 24 7.71 8.22 -16.49
CA LEU A 24 6.49 7.50 -16.11
C LEU A 24 5.30 8.46 -16.04
N PHE A 25 5.44 9.59 -15.35
CA PHE A 25 4.42 10.62 -15.24
C PHE A 25 3.95 11.11 -16.61
N ARG A 26 4.89 11.44 -17.50
CA ARG A 26 4.56 11.84 -18.88
C ARG A 26 3.81 10.75 -19.63
N ARG A 27 4.21 9.48 -19.47
CA ARG A 27 3.55 8.35 -20.14
C ARG A 27 2.12 8.15 -19.64
N VAL A 28 1.90 8.24 -18.33
CA VAL A 28 0.56 8.10 -17.73
C VAL A 28 -0.33 9.28 -18.12
N TYR A 29 0.20 10.50 -18.03
CA TYR A 29 -0.55 11.72 -18.37
C TYR A 29 -0.88 11.80 -19.87
N ALA A 30 0.07 11.47 -20.74
CA ALA A 30 -0.16 11.45 -22.19
C ALA A 30 -1.01 10.27 -22.65
N GLY A 31 -1.11 9.20 -21.85
CA GLY A 31 -1.91 8.03 -22.16
C GLY A 31 -3.42 8.28 -22.10
N GLY A 32 -3.85 9.33 -21.39
CA GLY A 32 -5.26 9.58 -21.08
C GLY A 32 -5.80 8.50 -20.13
N GLY A 33 -6.43 8.92 -19.03
CA GLY A 33 -7.13 7.96 -18.16
C GLY A 33 -8.26 7.28 -18.93
N ASP A 34 -8.44 5.97 -18.71
CA ASP A 34 -9.63 5.27 -19.22
C ASP A 34 -10.89 5.93 -18.65
N THR A 35 -11.92 6.12 -19.48
CA THR A 35 -13.17 6.73 -19.03
C THR A 35 -13.83 5.80 -18.02
N VAL A 36 -13.97 6.26 -16.76
CA VAL A 36 -14.71 5.56 -15.71
C VAL A 36 -16.14 5.34 -16.20
N GLN A 37 -16.55 4.08 -16.35
CA GLN A 37 -17.92 3.77 -16.76
C GLN A 37 -18.87 4.07 -15.62
N VAL A 38 -19.54 5.23 -15.69
CA VAL A 38 -20.55 5.64 -14.72
C VAL A 38 -21.81 4.81 -14.94
N ARG A 39 -21.92 3.69 -14.22
CA ARG A 39 -23.16 2.92 -14.10
C ARG A 39 -23.81 3.23 -12.75
N PHE A 40 -25.13 3.40 -12.74
CA PHE A 40 -25.86 3.73 -11.52
C PHE A 40 -25.66 2.66 -10.43
N PHE A 41 -25.58 3.11 -9.18
CA PHE A 41 -25.52 2.22 -8.02
C PHE A 41 -26.84 1.48 -7.83
N SER A 42 -26.75 0.17 -7.61
CA SER A 42 -27.85 -0.73 -7.30
C SER A 42 -28.15 -0.70 -5.80
N TRP A 43 -29.36 -1.13 -5.43
CA TRP A 43 -29.76 -1.37 -4.04
C TRP A 43 -28.86 -2.37 -3.32
N VAL A 44 -28.29 -3.33 -4.07
CA VAL A 44 -27.28 -4.27 -3.53
C VAL A 44 -26.07 -3.52 -3.00
N ASP A 45 -25.63 -2.46 -3.69
CA ASP A 45 -24.45 -1.69 -3.28
C ASP A 45 -24.74 -0.84 -2.05
N LEU A 46 -25.96 -0.31 -1.95
CA LEU A 46 -26.41 0.41 -0.77
C LEU A 46 -26.38 -0.49 0.47
N VAL A 47 -26.90 -1.73 0.35
CA VAL A 47 -26.90 -2.70 1.45
C VAL A 47 -25.47 -3.12 1.83
N LEU A 48 -24.62 -3.41 0.85
CA LEU A 48 -23.23 -3.80 1.12
C LEU A 48 -22.41 -2.64 1.73
N ALA A 49 -22.56 -1.43 1.20
CA ALA A 49 -21.88 -0.24 1.73
C ALA A 49 -22.34 0.08 3.15
N SER A 50 -23.65 0.04 3.42
CA SER A 50 -24.18 0.26 4.76
C SER A 50 -23.71 -0.80 5.76
N MET A 51 -23.59 -2.07 5.34
CA MET A 51 -23.01 -3.13 6.18
C MET A 51 -21.55 -2.83 6.56
N ILE A 52 -20.72 -2.40 5.60
CA ILE A 52 -19.33 -2.00 5.86
C ILE A 52 -19.28 -0.81 6.81
N VAL A 53 -20.09 0.23 6.56
CA VAL A 53 -20.14 1.43 7.40
C VAL A 53 -20.54 1.06 8.84
N LEU A 54 -21.58 0.23 9.02
CA LEU A 54 -22.01 -0.22 10.35
C LEU A 54 -20.92 -1.01 11.07
N LEU A 55 -20.15 -1.82 10.34
CA LEU A 55 -19.03 -2.58 10.89
C LEU A 55 -17.88 -1.67 11.32
N ILE A 56 -17.52 -0.69 10.50
CA ILE A 56 -16.49 0.30 10.86
C ILE A 56 -16.94 1.12 12.08
N VAL A 57 -18.19 1.58 12.09
CA VAL A 57 -18.76 2.33 13.22
C VAL A 57 -18.79 1.47 14.48
N SER A 58 -19.19 0.20 14.39
CA SER A 58 -19.19 -0.69 15.55
C SER A 58 -17.78 -0.94 16.09
N GLN A 59 -16.77 -1.07 15.22
CA GLN A 59 -15.38 -1.17 15.64
C GLN A 59 -14.89 0.10 16.34
N ILE A 60 -15.18 1.29 15.79
CA ILE A 60 -14.83 2.56 16.44
C ILE A 60 -15.48 2.67 17.83
N LEU A 61 -16.76 2.30 17.94
CA LEU A 61 -17.48 2.33 19.21
C LEU A 61 -16.94 1.31 20.23
N VAL A 62 -16.47 0.14 19.79
CA VAL A 62 -15.86 -0.85 20.67
C VAL A 62 -14.43 -0.43 21.08
N SER A 63 -13.65 0.13 20.15
CA SER A 63 -12.26 0.57 20.40
C SER A 63 -12.16 1.79 21.31
N THR A 64 -13.19 2.64 21.39
CA THR A 64 -13.22 3.78 22.33
C THR A 64 -13.33 3.37 23.80
N GLY A 65 -13.71 2.11 24.09
CA GLY A 65 -13.76 1.56 25.45
C GLY A 65 -12.47 0.88 25.94
N SER A 66 -11.47 0.69 25.08
CA SER A 66 -10.29 -0.16 25.34
C SER A 66 -8.98 0.53 24.93
N VAL A 67 -8.71 1.70 25.49
CA VAL A 67 -7.49 2.49 25.20
C VAL A 67 -6.23 1.99 25.94
N SER A 68 -6.31 0.93 26.74
CA SER A 68 -5.20 0.53 27.63
C SER A 68 -4.75 -0.90 27.43
N GLN A 69 -4.27 -1.26 26.24
CA GLN A 69 -3.31 -2.37 26.12
C GLN A 69 -2.23 -1.96 25.13
N ALA A 70 -1.15 -1.40 25.68
CA ALA A 70 0.13 -1.35 24.98
C ALA A 70 0.37 -2.74 24.39
N ALA A 71 0.57 -2.81 23.07
CA ALA A 71 0.82 -4.04 22.33
C ALA A 71 1.89 -4.87 23.06
N THR A 72 1.44 -5.82 23.88
CA THR A 72 2.32 -6.73 24.58
C THR A 72 3.07 -7.51 23.52
N ALA A 73 4.40 -7.46 23.61
CA ALA A 73 5.39 -7.89 22.61
C ALA A 73 5.40 -9.41 22.30
N ASN A 74 4.27 -10.08 22.48
CA ASN A 74 4.05 -11.49 22.18
C ASN A 74 2.75 -11.67 21.40
N VAL A 75 2.50 -10.80 20.44
CA VAL A 75 1.39 -10.99 19.50
C VAL A 75 1.80 -12.10 18.52
N ASP A 76 1.08 -13.21 18.57
CA ASP A 76 1.25 -14.31 17.64
C ASP A 76 1.09 -13.78 16.20
N THR A 77 2.15 -13.93 15.41
CA THR A 77 2.23 -13.42 14.05
C THR A 77 1.17 -14.08 13.15
N PHE A 78 0.80 -15.32 13.45
CA PHE A 78 -0.27 -16.01 12.73
C PHE A 78 -1.63 -15.37 13.00
N THR A 79 -1.93 -15.07 14.27
CA THR A 79 -3.15 -14.35 14.66
C THR A 79 -3.23 -12.95 14.02
N LEU A 80 -2.12 -12.21 13.94
CA LEU A 80 -2.06 -10.93 13.24
C LEU A 80 -2.36 -11.06 11.74
N LEU A 81 -1.68 -12.00 11.09
CA LEU A 81 -1.85 -12.24 9.66
C LEU A 81 -3.28 -12.65 9.34
N TRP A 82 -3.86 -13.55 10.14
CA TRP A 82 -5.24 -13.96 10.00
C TRP A 82 -6.21 -12.79 10.22
N GLY A 83 -6.01 -12.00 11.26
CA GLY A 83 -6.83 -10.81 11.53
C GLY A 83 -6.83 -9.82 10.37
N VAL A 84 -5.65 -9.50 9.84
CA VAL A 84 -5.53 -8.57 8.70
C VAL A 84 -6.15 -9.15 7.42
N LEU A 85 -5.93 -10.44 7.13
CA LEU A 85 -6.53 -11.09 5.97
C LEU A 85 -8.05 -11.13 6.05
N VAL A 86 -8.61 -11.52 7.20
CA VAL A 86 -10.06 -11.51 7.42
C VAL A 86 -10.61 -10.10 7.23
N TRP A 87 -9.93 -9.09 7.75
CA TRP A 87 -10.38 -7.71 7.60
C TRP A 87 -10.37 -7.28 6.14
N TRP A 88 -9.32 -7.58 5.39
CA TRP A 88 -9.31 -7.30 3.95
C TRP A 88 -10.40 -8.06 3.18
N VAL A 89 -10.68 -9.32 3.53
CA VAL A 89 -11.79 -10.08 2.93
C VAL A 89 -13.14 -9.44 3.22
N VAL A 90 -13.36 -8.93 4.44
CA VAL A 90 -14.62 -8.28 4.81
C VAL A 90 -14.80 -6.92 4.13
N ILE A 91 -13.73 -6.18 3.86
CA ILE A 91 -13.79 -4.90 3.12
C ILE A 91 -13.92 -5.13 1.62
N LEU A 92 -13.03 -5.95 1.04
CA LEU A 92 -12.95 -6.15 -0.40
C LEU A 92 -14.02 -7.12 -0.91
N GLY A 93 -14.44 -8.10 -0.10
CA GLY A 93 -15.43 -9.10 -0.48
C GLY A 93 -16.75 -8.49 -0.98
N PRO A 94 -17.38 -7.56 -0.25
CA PRO A 94 -18.56 -6.84 -0.70
C PRO A 94 -18.33 -6.04 -1.99
N ILE A 95 -17.18 -5.39 -2.15
CA ILE A 95 -16.82 -4.64 -3.36
C ILE A 95 -16.71 -5.58 -4.56
N LEU A 96 -15.95 -6.65 -4.43
CA LEU A 96 -15.77 -7.67 -5.47
C LEU A 96 -17.10 -8.37 -5.81
N PHE A 97 -17.92 -8.66 -4.80
CA PHE A 97 -19.24 -9.26 -4.99
C PHE A 97 -20.19 -8.33 -5.74
N SER A 98 -20.20 -7.04 -5.41
CA SER A 98 -20.94 -6.01 -6.15
C SER A 98 -20.53 -5.97 -7.63
N LEU A 99 -19.23 -5.89 -7.90
CA LEU A 99 -18.69 -5.86 -9.25
C LEU A 99 -19.06 -7.11 -10.04
N TRP A 100 -18.91 -8.28 -9.42
CA TRP A 100 -19.30 -9.56 -10.00
C TRP A 100 -20.81 -9.64 -10.29
N PHE A 101 -21.65 -9.22 -9.34
CA PHE A 101 -23.10 -9.21 -9.49
C PHE A 101 -23.57 -8.32 -10.64
N ARG A 102 -22.85 -7.22 -10.91
CA ARG A 102 -23.10 -6.32 -12.04
C ARG A 102 -22.58 -6.85 -13.38
N GLY A 103 -21.97 -8.03 -13.40
CA GLY A 103 -21.43 -8.70 -14.58
C GLY A 103 -20.07 -8.14 -15.03
N PHE A 104 -19.36 -7.39 -14.18
CA PHE A 104 -18.02 -6.92 -14.52
C PHE A 104 -17.03 -8.08 -14.50
N LYS A 105 -16.18 -8.15 -15.53
CA LYS A 105 -15.02 -9.02 -15.54
C LYS A 105 -13.93 -8.37 -14.70
N LEU A 106 -13.60 -8.95 -13.54
CA LEU A 106 -12.61 -8.40 -12.61
C LEU A 106 -11.24 -8.15 -13.29
N GLY A 107 -10.82 -9.02 -14.22
CA GLY A 107 -9.59 -8.82 -15.01
C GLY A 107 -9.58 -7.54 -15.86
N ASN A 108 -10.75 -7.09 -16.33
CA ASN A 108 -10.89 -5.84 -17.07
C ASN A 108 -10.92 -4.61 -16.14
N VAL A 109 -11.60 -4.73 -14.99
CA VAL A 109 -11.73 -3.65 -14.00
C VAL A 109 -10.38 -3.33 -13.39
N PHE A 110 -9.66 -4.36 -12.93
CA PHE A 110 -8.36 -4.20 -12.28
C PHE A 110 -7.19 -4.18 -13.28
N GLY A 111 -7.45 -4.33 -14.59
CA GLY A 111 -6.43 -4.27 -15.64
C GLY A 111 -5.38 -5.37 -15.58
N VAL A 112 -5.66 -6.47 -14.87
CA VAL A 112 -4.71 -7.59 -14.62
C VAL A 112 -4.27 -8.24 -15.94
N ASP A 113 -5.13 -8.23 -16.95
CA ASP A 113 -4.85 -8.85 -18.26
C ASP A 113 -4.00 -7.97 -19.20
N ARG A 114 -3.72 -6.71 -18.83
CA ARG A 114 -3.07 -5.74 -19.73
C ARG A 114 -1.56 -5.86 -19.79
N MET A 115 -0.91 -6.56 -18.84
CA MET A 115 0.54 -6.64 -18.77
C MET A 115 1.03 -8.03 -18.35
N PRO A 116 2.01 -8.62 -19.07
CA PRO A 116 2.57 -9.90 -18.67
C PRO A 116 3.32 -9.77 -17.33
N VAL A 117 3.11 -10.74 -16.44
CA VAL A 117 3.61 -10.75 -15.06
C VAL A 117 5.11 -10.48 -14.98
N GLY A 118 5.93 -11.11 -15.84
CA GLY A 118 7.38 -10.89 -15.83
C GLY A 118 7.78 -9.45 -16.14
N ARG A 119 7.04 -8.77 -17.01
CA ARG A 119 7.30 -7.37 -17.37
C ARG A 119 6.82 -6.43 -16.27
N ALA A 120 5.70 -6.73 -15.62
CA ALA A 120 5.21 -6.01 -14.45
C ALA A 120 6.21 -6.11 -13.29
N LEU A 121 6.74 -7.30 -13.04
CA LEU A 121 7.71 -7.56 -11.98
C LEU A 121 9.04 -6.83 -12.24
N LEU A 122 9.56 -6.86 -13.47
CA LEU A 122 10.77 -6.13 -13.83
C LEU A 122 10.58 -4.61 -13.69
N LEU A 123 9.46 -4.06 -14.16
CA LEU A 123 9.14 -2.66 -13.94
C LEU A 123 9.02 -2.33 -12.46
N GLY A 124 8.32 -3.15 -11.68
CA GLY A 124 8.18 -2.97 -10.22
C GLY A 124 9.53 -2.90 -9.52
N ILE A 125 10.44 -3.84 -9.81
CA ILE A 125 11.80 -3.83 -9.26
C ILE A 125 12.56 -2.58 -9.69
N ALA A 126 12.50 -2.22 -10.98
CA ALA A 126 13.19 -1.03 -11.49
C ALA A 126 12.67 0.25 -10.80
N LEU A 127 11.35 0.39 -10.66
CA LEU A 127 10.69 1.49 -9.95
C LEU A 127 11.10 1.54 -8.48
N LEU A 128 11.17 0.39 -7.81
CA LEU A 128 11.53 0.30 -6.39
C LEU A 128 12.99 0.69 -6.16
N ILE A 129 13.92 0.19 -6.97
CA ILE A 129 15.34 0.59 -6.91
C ILE A 129 15.49 2.09 -7.18
N SER A 130 14.73 2.60 -8.14
CA SER A 130 14.70 4.03 -8.47
C SER A 130 14.11 4.88 -7.35
N ALA A 131 13.13 4.39 -6.61
CA ALA A 131 12.52 5.12 -5.50
C ALA A 131 13.50 5.36 -4.34
N LEU A 132 14.42 4.43 -4.08
CA LEU A 132 15.30 4.47 -2.92
C LEU A 132 16.11 5.79 -2.80
N PRO A 133 16.85 6.26 -3.81
CA PRO A 133 17.52 7.56 -3.76
C PRO A 133 16.58 8.73 -3.44
N MET A 134 15.37 8.71 -3.98
CA MET A 134 14.36 9.75 -3.75
C MET A 134 13.87 9.75 -2.31
N VAL A 135 13.57 8.57 -1.75
CA VAL A 135 13.14 8.43 -0.36
C VAL A 135 14.19 8.99 0.60
N PHE A 136 15.48 8.70 0.38
CA PHE A 136 16.56 9.25 1.22
C PHE A 136 16.61 10.78 1.18
N VAL A 137 16.42 11.38 0.00
CA VAL A 137 16.46 12.84 -0.16
C VAL A 137 15.26 13.47 0.52
N VAL A 138 14.07 12.89 0.33
CA VAL A 138 12.84 13.35 0.98
C VAL A 138 12.96 13.25 2.51
N ASP A 139 13.50 12.14 3.03
CA ASP A 139 13.73 11.96 4.46
C ASP A 139 14.70 13.00 5.02
N LEU A 140 15.78 13.31 4.29
CA LEU A 140 16.74 14.34 4.68
C LEU A 140 16.10 15.73 4.69
N ILE A 141 15.28 16.04 3.68
CA ILE A 141 14.53 17.30 3.60
C ILE A 141 13.50 17.40 4.73
N ALA A 142 12.73 16.34 4.97
CA ALA A 142 11.71 16.30 6.01
C ALA A 142 12.32 16.44 7.40
N SER A 143 13.42 15.74 7.66
CA SER A 143 14.18 15.85 8.92
C SER A 143 14.74 17.26 9.12
N ALA A 144 15.26 17.88 8.06
CA ALA A 144 15.85 19.23 8.14
C ALA A 144 14.81 20.34 8.28
N LEU A 145 13.69 20.27 7.55
CA LEU A 145 12.68 21.33 7.49
C LEU A 145 11.57 21.17 8.52
N LEU A 146 11.08 19.95 8.72
CA LEU A 146 9.91 19.67 9.55
C LEU A 146 10.28 19.18 10.96
N LYS A 147 11.57 18.94 11.23
CA LYS A 147 12.07 18.30 12.46
C LYS A 147 11.33 16.98 12.79
N VAL A 148 10.75 16.36 11.77
CA VAL A 148 10.13 15.04 11.88
C VAL A 148 11.26 14.06 12.14
N ASN A 149 11.16 13.33 13.23
CA ASN A 149 12.12 12.30 13.54
C ASN A 149 11.56 10.98 13.04
N ALA A 150 12.06 10.49 11.91
CA ALA A 150 11.61 9.24 11.29
C ALA A 150 11.66 8.04 12.28
N ALA A 151 12.56 8.08 13.27
CA ALA A 151 12.63 7.06 14.32
C ALA A 151 11.50 7.15 15.36
N LYS A 152 10.85 8.31 15.53
CA LYS A 152 9.74 8.51 16.47
C LYS A 152 8.38 8.42 15.79
N ASP A 153 8.25 8.88 14.56
CA ASP A 153 6.99 8.86 13.80
C ASP A 153 6.88 7.62 12.88
N ALA A 154 7.66 6.58 13.17
CA ALA A 154 7.57 5.30 12.50
C ALA A 154 6.13 4.76 12.59
N GLN A 155 5.58 4.42 11.43
CA GLN A 155 4.26 3.79 11.30
C GLN A 155 4.19 2.56 12.21
N GLU A 156 3.02 2.30 12.80
CA GLU A 156 2.84 1.22 13.80
C GLU A 156 3.35 -0.14 13.31
N VAL A 157 3.23 -0.42 12.01
CA VAL A 157 3.77 -1.61 11.34
C VAL A 157 5.30 -1.68 11.40
N ILE A 158 6.00 -0.55 11.27
CA ILE A 158 7.47 -0.46 11.40
C ILE A 158 7.87 -0.72 12.85
N ARG A 159 7.12 -0.21 13.83
CA ARG A 159 7.39 -0.48 15.25
C ARG A 159 7.21 -1.96 15.60
N ILE A 160 6.20 -2.62 15.03
CA ILE A 160 6.00 -4.08 15.19
C ILE A 160 7.16 -4.85 14.53
N PHE A 161 7.64 -4.39 13.37
CA PHE A 161 8.79 -4.96 12.68
C PHE A 161 10.09 -4.81 13.50
N GLU A 162 10.38 -3.62 14.02
CA GLU A 162 11.58 -3.35 14.83
C GLU A 162 11.60 -4.16 16.14
N ASN A 163 10.43 -4.37 16.75
CA ASN A 163 10.27 -5.17 17.97
C ASN A 163 10.28 -6.69 17.72
N SER A 164 10.27 -7.14 16.47
CA SER A 164 10.34 -8.57 16.14
C SER A 164 11.78 -9.09 16.21
N SER A 165 11.99 -10.14 17.01
CA SER A 165 13.32 -10.68 17.31
C SER A 165 13.79 -11.74 16.31
N THR A 166 12.87 -12.34 15.54
CA THR A 166 13.17 -13.46 14.64
C THR A 166 12.78 -13.16 13.18
N VAL A 167 13.56 -13.69 12.23
CA VAL A 167 13.26 -13.59 10.79
C VAL A 167 11.88 -14.19 10.47
N ALA A 168 11.49 -15.26 11.16
CA ALA A 168 10.19 -15.90 11.00
C ALA A 168 9.00 -14.96 11.31
N GLN A 169 9.14 -14.06 12.29
CA GLN A 169 8.13 -13.06 12.61
C GLN A 169 8.12 -11.88 11.63
N ARG A 170 9.28 -11.58 11.01
CA ARG A 170 9.44 -10.47 10.05
C ARG A 170 8.83 -10.75 8.69
N VAL A 171 8.95 -11.99 8.20
CA VAL A 171 8.48 -12.38 6.86
C VAL A 171 6.98 -12.09 6.65
N PRO A 172 6.07 -12.48 7.57
CA PRO A 172 4.65 -12.15 7.45
C PRO A 172 4.37 -10.65 7.42
N ILE A 173 5.06 -9.85 8.23
CA ILE A 173 4.89 -8.39 8.28
C ILE A 173 5.30 -7.77 6.94
N ILE A 174 6.44 -8.21 6.39
CA ILE A 174 6.91 -7.75 5.07
C ILE A 174 5.89 -8.14 3.98
N LEU A 175 5.37 -9.37 4.00
CA LEU A 175 4.37 -9.81 3.02
C LEU A 175 3.08 -8.98 3.11
N LEU A 176 2.64 -8.63 4.32
CA LEU A 176 1.49 -7.75 4.50
C LEU A 176 1.74 -6.35 3.90
N ALA A 177 2.91 -5.76 4.13
CA ALA A 177 3.23 -4.42 3.65
C ALA A 177 3.52 -4.35 2.14
N VAL A 178 4.17 -5.36 1.57
CA VAL A 178 4.67 -5.33 0.18
C VAL A 178 3.71 -5.98 -0.81
N VAL A 179 2.88 -6.92 -0.36
CA VAL A 179 1.96 -7.66 -1.22
C VAL A 179 0.52 -7.36 -0.88
N VAL A 180 0.10 -7.63 0.36
CA VAL A 180 -1.33 -7.56 0.73
C VAL A 180 -1.84 -6.12 0.67
N ALA A 181 -1.12 -5.17 1.25
CA ALA A 181 -1.53 -3.76 1.24
C ALA A 181 -1.59 -3.18 -0.18
N PRO A 182 -0.57 -3.28 -1.05
CA PRO A 182 -0.67 -2.74 -2.41
C PRO A 182 -1.75 -3.40 -3.26
N VAL A 183 -1.95 -4.73 -3.14
CA VAL A 183 -3.04 -5.42 -3.84
C VAL A 183 -4.38 -4.90 -3.34
N ALA A 184 -4.54 -4.75 -2.03
CA ALA A 184 -5.78 -4.26 -1.46
C ALA A 184 -6.06 -2.79 -1.81
N GLU A 185 -5.05 -1.94 -1.81
CA GLU A 185 -5.13 -0.55 -2.28
C GLU A 185 -5.57 -0.50 -3.75
N GLU A 186 -4.97 -1.31 -4.64
CA GLU A 186 -5.39 -1.31 -6.03
C GLU A 186 -6.79 -1.87 -6.24
N LEU A 187 -7.21 -2.84 -5.43
CA LEU A 187 -8.59 -3.33 -5.46
C LEU A 187 -9.59 -2.28 -4.94
N ALA A 188 -9.20 -1.48 -3.94
CA ALA A 188 -10.07 -0.46 -3.33
C ALA A 188 -10.14 0.84 -4.14
N PHE A 189 -9.04 1.26 -4.79
CA PHE A 189 -8.94 2.56 -5.46
C PHE A 189 -9.10 2.51 -6.97
N ARG A 190 -8.84 1.37 -7.62
CA ARG A 190 -9.04 1.21 -9.08
C ARG A 190 -10.24 0.33 -9.46
N GLY A 191 -10.86 -0.31 -8.48
CA GLY A 191 -12.06 -1.14 -8.62
C GLY A 191 -13.33 -0.37 -8.91
#